data_AF-A0A962WZR8-F1
#
_entry.id   AF-A0A962WZR8-F1
#
_cell.length_a   1.000
_cell.length_b   1.000
_cell.length_c   1.000
_cell.angle_alpha   90.00
_cell.angle_beta   90.00
_cell.angle_gamma   90.00
#
_symmetry.space_group_name_H-M   'P 1'
#
loop_
_entity.id
_entity.type
_entity.pdbx_description
1 polymer ?
#
loop_
_entity_poly.entity_id
_entity_poly.type
_entity_poly.pdbx_seq_one_letter_code
_entity_poly.pdbx_strand_id
1 'polypeptide(L)'
;MWNSGVLKVQPVDGIHYTTKYNGIVSEYPSNESRNQALTSSGEFDHARRFGGIARLYGEAALQRLAQAHVCVVGIGGVGSWAVEALARSAVGELTLIDLDNIAESNVNRQIHALDPEFGRAKVEAMAARVRAINPSCRVHPLEQFVEVESLEQLIHSGYDYLLDCIDSYRIKAALIARCRRLKLPLVTVGGAGGQRDPLKITLGDLSRTEQDPLLSKTRKLLRQEYGFSRNPKRRFAVPCVYSREQPCAPLVEAAACDSGTAVTGLNCAGYGSAMTVTASFALVAVAHLLERLGGQQRQGER
;
A
#
# COMPACT_ATOMS: atom_id res chain seq x y z
N MET A 1 0.19 26.07 -17.07
CA MET A 1 -0.23 26.55 -18.40
C MET A 1 -0.08 25.40 -19.38
N TRP A 2 -1.16 24.69 -19.70
CA TRP A 2 -1.17 23.79 -20.86
C TRP A 2 -1.64 24.63 -22.05
N ASN A 3 -0.81 24.73 -23.08
CA ASN A 3 -1.07 25.57 -24.24
C ASN A 3 -2.19 24.95 -25.09
N SER A 4 -3.27 25.71 -25.34
CA SER A 4 -4.52 25.26 -25.97
C SER A 4 -4.40 25.08 -27.49
N GLY A 5 -3.45 24.28 -27.95
CA GLY A 5 -3.44 23.78 -29.33
C GLY A 5 -4.48 22.68 -29.46
N VAL A 6 -5.59 22.97 -30.15
CA VAL A 6 -6.71 22.04 -30.31
C VAL A 6 -6.25 20.72 -30.94
N LEU A 7 -6.21 19.65 -30.15
CA LEU A 7 -5.95 18.30 -30.62
C LEU A 7 -7.24 17.76 -31.27
N LYS A 8 -7.32 17.79 -32.61
CA LYS A 8 -8.35 17.06 -33.35
C LYS A 8 -7.80 15.69 -33.71
N VAL A 9 -8.46 14.64 -33.23
CA VAL A 9 -8.23 13.25 -33.63
C VAL A 9 -9.29 12.89 -34.65
N GLN A 10 -8.90 12.58 -35.89
CA GLN A 10 -9.81 12.08 -36.92
C GLN A 10 -9.35 10.69 -37.39
N PRO A 11 -10.27 9.71 -37.46
CA PRO A 11 -9.96 8.42 -38.07
C PRO A 11 -9.77 8.61 -39.57
N VAL A 12 -8.69 8.07 -40.12
CA VAL A 12 -8.41 8.08 -41.57
C VAL A 12 -9.12 6.88 -42.20
N ASP A 13 -8.77 5.66 -41.76
CA ASP A 13 -9.32 4.40 -42.34
C ASP A 13 -9.68 3.37 -41.25
N GLY A 14 -10.10 3.80 -40.06
CA GLY A 14 -10.40 2.92 -38.92
C GLY A 14 -9.18 2.28 -38.23
N ILE A 15 -8.01 2.31 -38.87
CA ILE A 15 -6.73 1.77 -38.34
C ILE A 15 -5.68 2.88 -38.15
N HIS A 16 -5.90 4.10 -38.65
CA HIS A 16 -4.96 5.21 -38.53
C HIS A 16 -5.65 6.46 -38.00
N TYR A 17 -4.96 7.19 -37.13
CA TYR A 17 -5.42 8.46 -36.58
C TYR A 17 -4.46 9.57 -36.99
N THR A 18 -5.01 10.72 -37.36
CA THR A 18 -4.22 11.95 -37.50
C THR A 18 -4.38 12.82 -36.26
N THR A 19 -3.28 13.39 -35.80
CA THR A 19 -3.31 14.51 -34.85
C THR A 19 -2.69 15.72 -35.50
N LYS A 20 -3.31 16.88 -35.27
CA LYS A 20 -2.80 18.17 -35.74
C LYS A 20 -2.41 19.02 -34.54
N TYR A 21 -1.14 19.38 -34.46
CA TYR A 21 -0.61 20.31 -33.46
C TYR A 21 0.31 21.31 -34.15
N ASN A 22 0.05 22.61 -33.99
CA ASN A 22 0.79 23.70 -34.66
C ASN A 22 0.97 23.52 -36.18
N GLY A 23 -0.06 23.02 -36.88
CA GLY A 23 -0.04 22.86 -38.33
C GLY A 23 0.67 21.60 -38.83
N ILE A 24 1.38 20.88 -37.97
CA ILE A 24 2.00 19.59 -38.30
C ILE A 24 0.94 18.50 -38.18
N VAL A 25 0.75 17.74 -39.26
CA VAL A 25 -0.10 16.55 -39.29
C VAL A 25 0.82 15.33 -39.15
N SER A 26 0.60 14.54 -38.10
CA SER A 26 1.29 13.27 -37.90
C SER A 26 0.27 12.14 -37.94
N GLU A 27 0.54 11.16 -38.80
CA GLU A 27 -0.22 9.91 -38.89
C GLU A 27 0.31 8.88 -37.90
N TYR A 28 -0.62 8.21 -37.24
CA TYR A 28 -0.33 7.27 -36.19
C TYR A 28 -1.15 5.99 -36.38
N PRO A 29 -0.51 4.80 -36.30
CA PRO A 29 -1.24 3.54 -36.34
C PRO A 29 -2.17 3.40 -35.14
N SER A 30 -3.19 2.54 -35.26
CA SER A 30 -4.20 2.29 -34.24
C SER A 30 -3.58 1.85 -32.92
N ASN A 31 -4.28 2.10 -31.82
CA ASN A 31 -3.84 1.68 -30.50
C ASN A 31 -3.56 0.17 -30.44
N GLU A 32 -4.31 -0.66 -31.16
CA GLU A 32 -4.09 -2.11 -31.24
C GLU A 32 -2.76 -2.47 -31.92
N SER A 33 -2.47 -1.85 -33.06
CA SER A 33 -1.22 -2.08 -33.82
C SER A 33 0.01 -1.63 -33.03
N ARG A 34 -0.10 -0.52 -32.27
CA ARG A 34 0.95 -0.02 -31.37
C ARG A 34 1.17 -0.93 -30.17
N ASN A 35 0.09 -1.44 -29.59
CA ASN A 35 0.16 -2.33 -28.44
C ASN A 35 0.80 -3.68 -28.83
N GLN A 36 0.49 -4.23 -30.01
CA GLN A 36 1.11 -5.45 -30.51
C GLN A 36 2.63 -5.30 -30.75
N ALA A 37 3.08 -4.15 -31.26
CA ALA A 37 4.50 -3.88 -31.45
C ALA A 37 5.29 -3.80 -30.13
N LEU A 38 4.68 -3.22 -29.08
CA LEU A 38 5.28 -3.11 -27.73
C LEU A 38 5.35 -4.45 -26.98
N THR A 39 4.51 -5.42 -27.32
CA THR A 39 4.46 -6.75 -26.68
C THR A 39 5.29 -7.82 -27.38
N SER A 40 5.91 -7.50 -28.52
CA SER A 40 6.49 -8.48 -29.45
C SER A 40 7.83 -9.10 -29.02
N SER A 41 8.52 -8.55 -27.99
CA SER A 41 9.83 -9.07 -27.56
C SER A 41 9.77 -10.19 -26.52
N GLY A 42 8.64 -10.43 -25.85
CA GLY A 42 8.52 -11.42 -24.75
C GLY A 42 9.34 -11.09 -23.48
N GLU A 43 10.43 -10.34 -23.62
CA GLU A 43 11.24 -9.77 -22.54
C GLU A 43 10.72 -8.37 -22.17
N PHE A 44 10.50 -8.13 -20.87
CA PHE A 44 10.14 -6.82 -20.36
C PHE A 44 11.40 -6.00 -20.07
N ASP A 45 11.38 -4.73 -20.48
CA ASP A 45 12.49 -3.80 -20.22
C ASP A 45 12.40 -3.20 -18.80
N HIS A 46 13.18 -3.77 -17.87
CA HIS A 46 13.25 -3.30 -16.48
C HIS A 46 13.74 -1.85 -16.38
N ALA A 47 14.74 -1.47 -17.18
CA ALA A 47 15.29 -0.11 -17.17
C ALA A 47 14.26 0.91 -17.65
N ARG A 48 13.42 0.56 -18.63
CA ARG A 48 12.31 1.42 -19.09
C ARG A 48 11.18 1.50 -18.08
N ARG A 49 10.83 0.41 -17.39
CA ARG A 49 9.77 0.41 -16.35
C ARG A 49 10.16 1.28 -15.16
N PHE A 50 11.41 1.18 -14.69
CA PHE A 50 11.84 1.78 -13.42
C PHE A 50 12.91 2.87 -13.54
N GLY A 51 13.25 3.30 -14.75
CA GLY A 51 14.21 4.40 -14.97
C GLY A 51 13.78 5.72 -14.29
N GLY A 52 12.48 5.92 -14.04
CA GLY A 52 11.99 7.02 -13.21
C GLY A 52 12.44 6.93 -11.75
N ILE A 53 12.45 5.72 -11.17
CA ILE A 53 12.94 5.45 -9.82
C ILE A 53 14.45 5.67 -9.77
N ALA A 54 15.22 5.17 -10.75
CA ALA A 54 16.66 5.42 -10.83
C ALA A 54 17.01 6.92 -10.91
N ARG A 55 16.29 7.70 -11.72
CA ARG A 55 16.52 9.15 -11.82
C ARG A 55 16.17 9.91 -10.53
N LEU A 56 15.23 9.40 -9.73
CA LEU A 56 14.78 10.07 -8.50
C LEU A 56 15.63 9.67 -7.28
N TYR A 57 15.88 8.38 -7.09
CA TYR A 57 16.55 7.83 -5.90
C TYR A 57 18.01 7.43 -6.15
N GLY A 58 18.44 7.37 -7.42
CA GLY A 58 19.76 6.91 -7.84
C GLY A 58 19.79 5.42 -8.21
N GLU A 59 20.73 5.05 -9.08
CA GLU A 59 20.90 3.67 -9.56
C GLU A 59 21.18 2.68 -8.42
N ALA A 60 21.98 3.08 -7.44
CA ALA A 60 22.28 2.25 -6.27
C ALA A 60 21.03 1.98 -5.41
N ALA A 61 20.11 2.95 -5.30
CA ALA A 61 18.85 2.74 -4.60
C ALA A 61 17.95 1.78 -5.37
N LEU A 62 17.84 1.95 -6.70
CA LEU A 62 17.09 1.01 -7.55
C LEU A 62 17.60 -0.43 -7.39
N GLN A 63 18.91 -0.64 -7.40
CA GLN A 63 19.49 -1.98 -7.21
C GLN A 63 19.15 -2.58 -5.84
N ARG A 64 19.20 -1.79 -4.76
CA ARG A 64 18.80 -2.25 -3.41
C ARG A 64 17.31 -2.59 -3.36
N LEU A 65 16.46 -1.75 -3.93
CA LEU A 65 15.01 -2.00 -4.00
C LEU A 65 14.71 -3.30 -4.76
N ALA A 66 15.37 -3.52 -5.90
CA ALA A 66 15.23 -4.73 -6.70
C ALA A 66 15.71 -6.02 -6.00
N GLN A 67 16.50 -5.90 -4.93
CA GLN A 67 16.95 -7.03 -4.11
C GLN A 67 16.13 -7.18 -2.82
N ALA A 68 15.34 -6.16 -2.45
CA ALA A 68 14.68 -6.12 -1.16
C ALA A 68 13.43 -7.02 -1.11
N HIS A 69 13.23 -7.64 0.04
CA HIS A 69 12.06 -8.43 0.40
C HIS A 69 11.20 -7.71 1.44
N VAL A 70 10.01 -7.26 1.04
CA VAL A 70 9.06 -6.56 1.92
C VAL A 70 7.85 -7.45 2.24
N CYS A 71 7.52 -7.55 3.52
CA CYS A 71 6.28 -8.18 3.99
C CYS A 71 5.20 -7.13 4.23
N VAL A 72 4.01 -7.31 3.65
CA VAL A 72 2.84 -6.47 3.89
C VAL A 72 1.75 -7.31 4.56
N VAL A 73 1.35 -6.91 5.77
CA VAL A 73 0.35 -7.63 6.57
C VAL A 73 -0.97 -6.84 6.58
N GLY A 74 -2.04 -7.44 6.07
CA GLY A 74 -3.34 -6.83 5.82
C GLY A 74 -3.40 -6.15 4.45
N ILE A 75 -4.16 -6.71 3.51
CA ILE A 75 -4.32 -6.29 2.11
C ILE A 75 -5.67 -5.58 1.91
N GLY A 76 -5.99 -4.69 2.85
CA GLY A 76 -7.22 -3.88 2.85
C GLY A 76 -7.07 -2.50 2.19
N GLY A 77 -7.79 -1.51 2.74
CA GLY A 77 -7.81 -0.13 2.22
C GLY A 77 -6.47 0.60 2.25
N VAL A 78 -5.51 0.19 3.09
CA VAL A 78 -4.15 0.76 3.08
C VAL A 78 -3.18 -0.19 2.39
N GLY A 79 -3.15 -1.46 2.82
CA GLY A 79 -2.15 -2.42 2.34
C GLY A 79 -2.22 -2.70 0.84
N SER A 80 -3.41 -2.71 0.24
CA SER A 80 -3.53 -2.94 -1.21
C SER A 80 -2.84 -1.84 -2.05
N TRP A 81 -2.95 -0.58 -1.63
CA TRP A 81 -2.21 0.53 -2.24
C TRP A 81 -0.72 0.52 -1.88
N ALA A 82 -0.35 0.01 -0.71
CA ALA A 82 1.05 -0.15 -0.33
C ALA A 82 1.75 -1.15 -1.25
N VAL A 83 1.12 -2.30 -1.50
CA VAL A 83 1.61 -3.32 -2.43
C VAL A 83 1.75 -2.76 -3.84
N GLU A 84 0.75 -2.02 -4.33
CA GLU A 84 0.80 -1.34 -5.62
C GLU A 84 2.02 -0.40 -5.72
N ALA A 85 2.21 0.44 -4.70
CA ALA A 85 3.30 1.41 -4.68
C ALA A 85 4.68 0.73 -4.61
N LEU A 86 4.83 -0.34 -3.83
CA LEU A 86 6.06 -1.13 -3.75
C LEU A 86 6.40 -1.78 -5.09
N ALA A 87 5.42 -2.41 -5.75
CA ALA A 87 5.60 -3.03 -7.07
C ALA A 87 6.00 -2.00 -8.14
N ARG A 88 5.41 -0.80 -8.10
CA ARG A 88 5.74 0.32 -8.98
C ARG A 88 7.09 0.98 -8.66
N SER A 89 7.68 0.66 -7.51
CA SER A 89 8.96 1.19 -7.03
C SER A 89 10.11 0.19 -7.16
N ALA A 90 9.93 -0.84 -8.00
CA ALA A 90 10.92 -1.88 -8.28
C ALA A 90 11.31 -2.75 -7.08
N VAL A 91 10.48 -2.84 -6.03
CA VAL A 91 10.72 -3.82 -4.96
C VAL A 91 10.73 -5.22 -5.56
N GLY A 92 11.79 -5.98 -5.29
CA GLY A 92 12.08 -7.25 -5.96
C GLY A 92 11.31 -8.44 -5.41
N GLU A 93 10.93 -8.41 -4.14
CA GLU A 93 10.22 -9.51 -3.50
C GLU A 93 9.17 -9.01 -2.49
N LEU A 94 7.96 -9.57 -2.57
CA LEU A 94 6.83 -9.21 -1.73
C LEU A 94 6.19 -10.44 -1.11
N THR A 95 6.00 -10.41 0.21
CA THR A 95 5.10 -11.35 0.90
C THR A 95 3.81 -10.62 1.30
N LEU A 96 2.67 -11.16 0.90
CA LEU A 96 1.35 -10.57 1.14
C LEU A 96 0.58 -11.49 2.09
N ILE A 97 0.12 -10.97 3.23
CA ILE A 97 -0.58 -11.79 4.24
C ILE A 97 -1.96 -11.20 4.52
N ASP A 98 -3.01 -11.93 4.15
CA ASP A 98 -4.41 -11.63 4.43
C ASP A 98 -5.24 -12.89 4.14
N LEU A 99 -6.33 -13.14 4.89
CA LEU A 99 -7.22 -14.28 4.67
C LEU A 99 -8.47 -13.90 3.85
N ASP A 100 -8.77 -12.61 3.74
CA ASP A 100 -10.05 -12.19 3.22
C ASP A 100 -10.17 -12.33 1.70
N ASN A 101 -11.42 -12.44 1.27
CA ASN A 101 -11.82 -12.29 -0.11
C ASN A 101 -12.26 -10.86 -0.41
N ILE A 102 -12.24 -10.51 -1.70
CA ILE A 102 -12.68 -9.22 -2.21
C ILE A 102 -14.21 -9.15 -2.15
N ALA A 103 -14.74 -8.07 -1.58
CA ALA A 103 -16.18 -7.81 -1.50
C ALA A 103 -16.55 -6.47 -2.19
N GLU A 104 -17.79 -6.35 -2.66
CA GLU A 104 -18.33 -5.11 -3.25
C GLU A 104 -18.14 -3.89 -2.33
N SER A 105 -18.33 -4.08 -1.02
CA SER A 105 -18.14 -3.03 0.00
C SER A 105 -16.70 -2.51 0.10
N ASN A 106 -15.74 -3.10 -0.63
CA ASN A 106 -14.34 -2.70 -0.68
C ASN A 106 -14.06 -1.66 -1.78
N VAL A 107 -14.95 -1.50 -2.77
CA VAL A 107 -14.78 -0.63 -3.95
C VAL A 107 -14.43 0.81 -3.59
N ASN A 108 -14.94 1.34 -2.48
CA ASN A 108 -14.70 2.71 -2.06
C ASN A 108 -13.24 2.99 -1.64
N ARG A 109 -12.40 1.97 -1.43
CA ARG A 109 -11.08 2.14 -0.79
C ARG A 109 -10.00 1.11 -1.13
N GLN A 110 -10.27 -0.01 -1.78
CA GLN A 110 -9.28 -1.07 -2.05
C GLN A 110 -9.03 -1.21 -3.55
N ILE A 111 -7.75 -1.22 -3.97
CA ILE A 111 -7.40 -1.15 -5.41
C ILE A 111 -7.80 -2.41 -6.21
N HIS A 112 -7.94 -3.55 -5.53
CA HIS A 112 -8.28 -4.84 -6.13
C HIS A 112 -9.80 -5.06 -6.28
N ALA A 113 -10.62 -4.20 -5.67
CA ALA A 113 -12.07 -4.33 -5.69
C ALA A 113 -12.66 -3.84 -7.02
N LEU A 114 -12.65 -4.73 -8.00
CA LEU A 114 -13.23 -4.56 -9.34
C LEU A 114 -14.27 -5.66 -9.57
N ASP A 115 -15.30 -5.39 -10.37
CA ASP A 115 -16.42 -6.33 -10.58
C ASP A 115 -16.00 -7.78 -10.91
N PRO A 116 -14.99 -8.03 -11.77
CA PRO A 116 -14.55 -9.39 -12.08
C PRO A 116 -13.77 -10.10 -10.95
N GLU A 117 -13.34 -9.37 -9.92
CA GLU A 117 -12.47 -9.87 -8.86
C GLU A 117 -13.23 -10.22 -7.57
N PHE A 118 -14.53 -9.92 -7.48
CA PHE A 118 -15.32 -10.22 -6.28
C PHE A 118 -15.33 -11.72 -5.95
N GLY A 119 -15.17 -12.04 -4.67
CA GLY A 119 -15.05 -13.41 -4.16
C GLY A 119 -13.66 -14.02 -4.23
N ARG A 120 -12.72 -13.43 -4.98
CA ARG A 120 -11.32 -13.89 -5.04
C ARG A 120 -10.56 -13.52 -3.76
N ALA A 121 -9.59 -14.33 -3.37
CA ALA A 121 -8.66 -14.00 -2.29
C ALA A 121 -7.87 -12.71 -2.60
N LYS A 122 -7.85 -11.77 -1.64
CA LYS A 122 -7.20 -10.47 -1.82
C LYS A 122 -5.72 -10.58 -2.15
N VAL A 123 -5.01 -11.50 -1.48
CA VAL A 123 -3.57 -11.73 -1.70
C VAL A 123 -3.29 -12.25 -3.11
N GLU A 124 -4.14 -13.13 -3.65
CA GLU A 124 -3.97 -13.67 -5.00
C GLU A 124 -4.27 -12.65 -6.09
N ALA A 125 -5.34 -11.85 -5.91
CA ALA A 125 -5.66 -10.75 -6.82
C ALA A 125 -4.52 -9.73 -6.87
N MET A 126 -3.97 -9.35 -5.71
CA MET A 126 -2.82 -8.45 -5.65
C MET A 126 -1.55 -9.09 -6.20
N ALA A 127 -1.30 -10.39 -5.98
CA ALA A 127 -0.14 -11.05 -6.54
C ALA A 127 -0.17 -11.08 -8.08
N ALA A 128 -1.33 -11.37 -8.69
CA ALA A 128 -1.51 -11.27 -10.14
C ALA A 128 -1.26 -9.85 -10.65
N ARG A 129 -1.79 -8.84 -9.94
CA ARG A 129 -1.57 -7.42 -10.26
C ARG A 129 -0.10 -7.00 -10.18
N VAL A 130 0.62 -7.43 -9.14
CA VAL A 130 2.05 -7.17 -9.00
C VAL A 130 2.83 -7.78 -10.17
N ARG A 131 2.55 -9.04 -10.55
CA ARG A 131 3.23 -9.68 -11.69
C ARG A 131 2.98 -8.96 -13.02
N ALA A 132 1.80 -8.38 -13.21
CA ALA A 132 1.52 -7.53 -14.36
C ALA A 132 2.36 -6.23 -14.37
N ILE A 133 2.59 -5.63 -13.19
CA ILE A 133 3.39 -4.41 -13.01
C ILE A 133 4.89 -4.69 -13.12
N ASN A 134 5.37 -5.75 -12.48
CA ASN A 134 6.77 -6.14 -12.38
C ASN A 134 6.91 -7.68 -12.48
N PRO A 135 7.09 -8.25 -13.69
CA PRO A 135 7.23 -9.69 -13.87
C PRO A 135 8.48 -10.28 -13.19
N SER A 136 9.51 -9.48 -12.90
CA SER A 136 10.66 -9.90 -12.08
C SER A 136 10.37 -9.95 -10.58
N CYS A 137 9.29 -9.34 -10.10
CA CYS A 137 8.97 -9.36 -8.68
C CYS A 137 8.58 -10.78 -8.26
N ARG A 138 9.30 -11.35 -7.28
CA ARG A 138 8.85 -12.56 -6.58
C ARG A 138 7.71 -12.18 -5.65
N VAL A 139 6.59 -12.88 -5.73
CA VAL A 139 5.41 -12.58 -4.89
C VAL A 139 4.91 -13.84 -4.21
N HIS A 140 4.83 -13.78 -2.89
CA HIS A 140 4.37 -14.83 -2.00
C HIS A 140 3.02 -14.44 -1.39
N PRO A 141 1.89 -14.77 -2.04
CA PRO A 141 0.58 -14.63 -1.44
C PRO A 141 0.40 -15.70 -0.35
N LEU A 142 0.10 -15.27 0.87
CA LEU A 142 -0.20 -16.13 2.00
C LEU A 142 -1.64 -15.88 2.47
N GLU A 143 -2.55 -16.75 2.05
CA GLU A 143 -3.94 -16.80 2.50
C GLU A 143 -4.00 -17.34 3.93
N GLN A 144 -3.60 -16.52 4.90
CA GLN A 144 -3.51 -16.92 6.30
C GLN A 144 -4.18 -15.92 7.23
N PHE A 145 -4.89 -16.46 8.24
CA PHE A 145 -5.42 -15.65 9.32
C PHE A 145 -4.27 -15.16 10.19
N VAL A 146 -4.20 -13.84 10.41
CA VAL A 146 -3.16 -13.26 11.26
C VAL A 146 -3.68 -13.17 12.69
N GLU A 147 -3.35 -14.16 13.50
CA GLU A 147 -3.56 -14.16 14.95
C GLU A 147 -2.25 -13.97 15.70
N VAL A 148 -2.32 -13.63 16.99
CA VAL A 148 -1.14 -13.42 17.83
C VAL A 148 -0.21 -14.65 17.82
N GLU A 149 -0.81 -15.83 17.83
CA GLU A 149 -0.18 -17.14 17.85
C GLU A 149 0.49 -17.46 16.51
N SER A 150 -0.14 -17.09 15.39
CA SER A 150 0.38 -17.32 14.04
C SER A 150 1.62 -16.46 13.70
N LEU A 151 1.83 -15.34 14.41
CA LEU A 151 2.91 -14.39 14.13
C LEU A 151 4.31 -15.01 14.26
N GLU A 152 4.48 -16.04 15.08
CA GLU A 152 5.78 -16.70 15.22
C GLU A 152 6.21 -17.42 13.93
N GLN A 153 5.25 -18.06 13.27
CA GLN A 153 5.45 -18.76 12.00
C GLN A 153 5.52 -17.79 10.82
N LEU A 154 4.64 -16.78 10.80
CA LEU A 154 4.50 -15.83 9.70
C LEU A 154 5.63 -14.80 9.64
N ILE A 155 6.11 -14.35 10.80
CA ILE A 155 7.02 -13.21 10.92
C ILE A 155 8.39 -13.67 11.40
N HIS A 156 9.33 -13.64 10.46
CA HIS A 156 10.72 -14.06 10.61
C HIS A 156 11.70 -12.96 10.19
N SER A 157 13.00 -13.16 10.47
CA SER A 157 14.06 -12.18 10.18
C SER A 157 14.48 -12.11 8.70
N GLY A 158 13.91 -12.94 7.82
CA GLY A 158 14.21 -12.93 6.39
C GLY A 158 13.66 -11.76 5.58
N TYR A 159 12.78 -10.92 6.17
CA TYR A 159 12.29 -9.71 5.51
C TYR A 159 13.24 -8.53 5.74
N ASP A 160 13.46 -7.69 4.74
CA ASP A 160 14.21 -6.44 4.89
C ASP A 160 13.38 -5.34 5.56
N TYR A 161 12.06 -5.39 5.35
CA TYR A 161 11.12 -4.46 5.96
C TYR A 161 9.74 -5.07 6.10
N LEU A 162 9.01 -4.65 7.14
CA LEU A 162 7.61 -5.01 7.34
C LEU A 162 6.71 -3.77 7.32
N LEU A 163 5.61 -3.85 6.58
CA LEU A 163 4.57 -2.84 6.54
C LEU A 163 3.29 -3.40 7.17
N ASP A 164 2.93 -2.86 8.33
CA ASP A 164 1.81 -3.31 9.14
C ASP A 164 0.55 -2.47 8.85
N CYS A 165 -0.39 -3.08 8.12
CA CYS A 165 -1.71 -2.54 7.76
C CYS A 165 -2.88 -3.19 8.51
N ILE A 166 -2.61 -3.83 9.66
CA ILE A 166 -3.62 -4.50 10.47
C ILE A 166 -4.51 -3.49 11.20
N ASP A 167 -5.82 -3.76 11.25
CA ASP A 167 -6.85 -2.95 11.91
C ASP A 167 -7.25 -3.45 13.32
N SER A 168 -6.77 -4.64 13.73
CA SER A 168 -6.91 -5.17 15.09
C SER A 168 -5.76 -4.73 16.01
N TYR A 169 -6.06 -3.91 17.02
CA TYR A 169 -5.05 -3.39 17.95
C TYR A 169 -4.27 -4.48 18.71
N ARG A 170 -4.88 -5.66 18.94
CA ARG A 170 -4.23 -6.78 19.66
C ARG A 170 -3.14 -7.41 18.82
N ILE A 171 -3.50 -7.82 17.60
CA ILE A 171 -2.58 -8.42 16.63
C ILE A 171 -1.49 -7.41 16.27
N LYS A 172 -1.87 -6.14 16.07
CA LYS A 172 -0.94 -5.04 15.79
C LYS A 172 0.13 -4.87 16.88
N ALA A 173 -0.27 -4.85 18.15
CA ALA A 173 0.68 -4.76 19.26
C ALA A 173 1.62 -5.98 19.32
N ALA A 174 1.09 -7.18 19.13
CA ALA A 174 1.88 -8.41 19.11
C ALA A 174 2.91 -8.42 17.96
N LEU A 175 2.49 -7.99 16.76
CA LEU A 175 3.33 -7.86 15.57
C LEU A 175 4.48 -6.87 15.80
N ILE A 176 4.18 -5.67 16.32
CA ILE A 176 5.18 -4.66 16.65
C ILE A 176 6.19 -5.21 17.68
N ALA A 177 5.71 -5.90 18.71
CA ALA A 177 6.57 -6.49 19.73
C ALA A 177 7.43 -7.64 19.18
N ARG A 178 6.90 -8.45 18.25
CA ARG A 178 7.66 -9.50 17.55
C ARG A 178 8.76 -8.90 16.68
N CYS A 179 8.44 -7.91 15.85
CA CYS A 179 9.43 -7.23 15.00
C CYS A 179 10.55 -6.60 15.85
N ARG A 180 10.21 -5.96 16.98
CA ARG A 180 11.22 -5.42 17.92
C ARG A 180 12.14 -6.51 18.47
N ARG A 181 11.61 -7.69 18.83
CA ARG A 181 12.41 -8.83 19.30
C ARG A 181 13.35 -9.36 18.22
N LEU A 182 12.88 -9.42 16.97
CA LEU A 182 13.66 -9.86 15.82
C LEU A 182 14.62 -8.80 15.27
N LYS A 183 14.54 -7.56 15.77
CA LYS A 183 15.19 -6.37 15.16
C LYS A 183 14.79 -6.19 13.68
N LEU A 184 13.59 -6.62 13.32
CA LEU A 184 13.02 -6.46 11.98
C LEU A 184 12.51 -5.02 11.83
N PRO A 185 13.02 -4.24 10.85
CA PRO A 185 12.50 -2.91 10.57
C PRO A 185 11.02 -2.96 10.21
N LEU A 186 10.23 -2.05 10.77
CA LEU A 186 8.80 -1.98 10.50
C LEU A 186 8.32 -0.54 10.38
N VAL A 187 7.24 -0.35 9.60
CA VAL A 187 6.39 0.84 9.65
C VAL A 187 4.95 0.38 9.86
N THR A 188 4.27 1.00 10.80
CA THR A 188 2.88 0.67 11.13
C THR A 188 1.95 1.82 10.74
N VAL A 189 0.71 1.53 10.36
CA VAL A 189 -0.27 2.55 10.01
C VAL A 189 -1.42 2.59 11.02
N GLY A 190 -1.95 3.79 11.24
CA GLY A 190 -3.14 4.04 12.05
C GLY A 190 -4.44 3.69 11.35
N GLY A 191 -5.55 4.01 12.02
CA GLY A 191 -6.88 3.91 11.43
C GLY A 191 -7.08 5.01 10.40
N ALA A 192 -7.35 4.63 9.14
CA ALA A 192 -7.64 5.57 8.05
C ALA A 192 -9.15 5.81 7.83
N GLY A 193 -10.01 5.13 8.59
CA GLY A 193 -11.46 5.31 8.55
C GLY A 193 -11.91 6.59 9.28
N GLY A 194 -13.05 7.14 8.87
CA GLY A 194 -13.65 8.34 9.45
C GLY A 194 -12.91 9.64 9.10
N GLN A 195 -11.93 9.59 8.19
CA GLN A 195 -11.10 10.73 7.82
C GLN A 195 -11.35 11.14 6.37
N ARG A 196 -11.10 12.41 6.05
CA ARG A 196 -11.37 13.00 4.73
C ARG A 196 -10.19 13.79 4.17
N ASP A 197 -9.33 14.32 5.02
CA ASP A 197 -8.27 15.24 4.62
C ASP A 197 -6.91 14.54 4.54
N PRO A 198 -6.45 14.14 3.33
CA PRO A 198 -5.16 13.48 3.19
C PRO A 198 -3.98 14.39 3.54
N LEU A 199 -4.14 15.73 3.57
CA LEU A 199 -3.07 16.66 3.91
C LEU A 199 -2.73 16.65 5.41
N LYS A 200 -3.58 16.05 6.24
CA LYS A 200 -3.33 15.87 7.68
C LYS A 200 -2.58 14.58 8.02
N ILE A 201 -2.30 13.74 7.02
CA ILE A 201 -1.53 12.51 7.19
C ILE A 201 -0.07 12.87 7.43
N THR A 202 0.53 12.23 8.43
CA THR A 202 1.91 12.47 8.82
C THR A 202 2.58 11.17 9.28
N LEU A 203 3.90 11.21 9.40
CA LEU A 203 4.73 10.13 9.92
C LEU A 203 5.35 10.59 11.25
N GLY A 204 5.24 9.77 12.29
CA GLY A 204 5.86 10.02 13.58
C GLY A 204 6.18 8.75 14.35
N ASP A 205 6.70 8.88 15.58
CA ASP A 205 6.86 7.72 16.46
C ASP A 205 5.50 7.27 16.99
N LEU A 206 5.25 5.95 17.02
CA LEU A 206 4.02 5.37 17.52
C LEU A 206 3.63 5.90 18.90
N SER A 207 4.60 6.20 19.78
CA SER A 207 4.32 6.71 21.13
C SER A 207 3.73 8.12 21.15
N ARG A 208 3.81 8.85 20.04
CA ARG A 208 3.41 10.25 19.85
C ARG A 208 2.16 10.46 19.01
N THR A 209 1.56 9.40 18.46
CA THR A 209 0.39 9.59 17.60
C THR A 209 -0.84 10.04 18.39
N GLU A 210 -1.67 10.83 17.74
CA GLU A 210 -2.84 11.51 18.28
C GLU A 210 -4.06 11.22 17.40
N GLN A 211 -5.26 11.54 17.90
CA GLN A 211 -6.53 11.40 17.17
C GLN A 211 -6.81 10.02 16.56
N ASP A 212 -6.22 8.96 17.12
CA ASP A 212 -6.34 7.60 16.59
C ASP A 212 -6.68 6.58 17.70
N PRO A 213 -7.94 6.10 17.78
CA PRO A 213 -8.35 5.10 18.76
C PRO A 213 -7.65 3.75 18.62
N LEU A 214 -7.35 3.30 17.38
CA LEU A 214 -6.64 2.05 17.12
C LEU A 214 -5.23 2.13 17.70
N LEU A 215 -4.49 3.19 17.40
CA LEU A 215 -3.13 3.39 17.91
C LEU A 215 -3.11 3.67 19.41
N SER A 216 -4.12 4.35 19.95
CA SER A 216 -4.27 4.56 21.40
C SER A 216 -4.37 3.23 22.15
N LYS A 217 -5.25 2.32 21.70
CA LYS A 217 -5.38 0.96 22.25
C LYS A 217 -4.10 0.15 22.06
N THR A 218 -3.48 0.23 20.88
CA THR A 218 -2.21 -0.45 20.57
C THR A 218 -1.09 0.01 21.52
N ARG A 219 -0.89 1.32 21.70
CA ARG A 219 0.09 1.87 22.64
C ARG A 219 -0.16 1.43 24.08
N LYS A 220 -1.43 1.41 24.51
CA LYS A 220 -1.81 0.97 25.86
C LYS A 220 -1.38 -0.48 26.08
N LEU A 221 -1.70 -1.37 25.12
CA LEU A 221 -1.36 -2.78 25.18
C LEU A 221 0.15 -3.03 25.15
N LEU A 222 0.88 -2.34 24.26
CA LEU A 222 2.36 -2.41 24.19
C LEU A 222 3.04 -2.09 25.52
N ARG A 223 2.50 -1.13 26.29
CA ARG A 223 3.01 -0.76 27.61
C ARG A 223 2.64 -1.76 28.71
N GLN A 224 1.48 -2.40 28.58
CA GLN A 224 0.95 -3.32 29.59
C GLN A 224 1.59 -4.69 29.47
N GLU A 225 1.73 -5.23 28.26
CA GLU A 225 2.05 -6.63 28.03
C GLU A 225 3.40 -6.86 27.35
N TYR A 226 3.90 -5.87 26.59
CA TYR A 226 5.09 -6.05 25.76
C TYR A 226 6.29 -5.22 26.22
N GLY A 227 6.27 -4.66 27.44
CA GLY A 227 7.43 -3.97 28.02
C GLY A 227 7.86 -2.69 27.29
N PHE A 228 6.97 -2.04 26.54
CA PHE A 228 7.26 -0.70 26.00
C PHE A 228 7.19 0.36 27.10
N SER A 229 7.99 1.43 26.97
CA SER A 229 8.15 2.42 28.04
C SER A 229 6.83 3.14 28.38
N ARG A 230 6.54 3.24 29.68
CA ARG A 230 5.45 4.06 30.22
C ARG A 230 5.85 5.53 30.37
N ASN A 231 7.14 5.84 30.27
CA ASN A 231 7.63 7.21 30.38
C ASN A 231 7.25 8.00 29.11
N PRO A 232 6.44 9.07 29.23
CA PRO A 232 5.98 9.85 28.08
C PRO A 232 7.11 10.63 27.39
N LYS A 233 8.31 10.73 27.97
CA LYS A 233 9.48 11.32 27.30
C LYS A 233 10.17 10.34 26.35
N ARG A 234 10.03 9.02 26.57
CA ARG A 234 10.69 7.99 25.74
C ARG A 234 9.86 7.67 24.49
N ARG A 235 10.56 7.47 23.37
CA ARG A 235 9.99 7.01 22.09
C ARG A 235 9.92 5.49 22.07
N PHE A 236 9.01 4.94 21.26
CA PHE A 236 8.95 3.50 21.00
C PHE A 236 9.98 3.06 19.96
N ALA A 237 10.49 4.01 19.17
CA ALA A 237 11.30 3.78 17.97
C ALA A 237 10.54 2.92 16.95
N VAL A 238 9.25 3.22 16.78
CA VAL A 238 8.36 2.53 15.83
C VAL A 238 7.76 3.60 14.92
N PRO A 239 8.24 3.74 13.67
CA PRO A 239 7.66 4.64 12.69
C PRO A 239 6.19 4.32 12.45
N CYS A 240 5.34 5.33 12.51
CA CYS A 240 3.90 5.19 12.40
C CYS A 240 3.28 6.28 11.54
N VAL A 241 2.51 5.88 10.52
CA VAL A 241 1.70 6.79 9.71
C VAL A 241 0.33 6.96 10.35
N TYR A 242 -0.08 8.20 10.60
CA TYR A 242 -1.37 8.52 11.20
C TYR A 242 -1.86 9.89 10.69
N SER A 243 -3.12 10.21 10.92
CA SER A 243 -3.67 11.53 10.62
C SER A 243 -3.85 12.35 11.88
N ARG A 244 -3.60 13.66 11.79
CA ARG A 244 -3.97 14.62 12.84
C ARG A 244 -5.45 15.00 12.81
N GLU A 245 -6.20 14.50 11.83
CA GLU A 245 -7.64 14.67 11.74
C GLU A 245 -8.36 13.80 12.78
N GLN A 246 -9.33 14.39 13.49
CA GLN A 246 -10.22 13.62 14.34
C GLN A 246 -11.18 12.78 13.48
N PRO A 247 -11.27 11.45 13.67
CA PRO A 247 -12.21 10.62 12.94
C PRO A 247 -13.65 11.06 13.15
N CYS A 248 -14.35 11.33 12.05
CA CYS A 248 -15.77 11.64 12.02
C CYS A 248 -16.60 10.37 12.21
N ALA A 249 -17.65 10.46 13.03
CA ALA A 249 -18.68 9.44 13.12
C ALA A 249 -19.38 9.22 11.76
N PRO A 250 -20.01 8.05 11.54
CA PRO A 250 -20.82 7.80 10.35
C PRO A 250 -21.89 8.88 10.19
N LEU A 251 -22.01 9.45 8.98
CA LEU A 251 -23.06 10.44 8.68
C LEU A 251 -24.41 9.81 8.36
N VAL A 252 -24.40 8.51 8.03
CA VAL A 252 -25.58 7.70 7.78
C VAL A 252 -25.44 6.47 8.67
N GLU A 253 -26.53 6.04 9.32
CA GLU A 253 -26.53 4.77 10.03
C GLU A 253 -26.18 3.66 9.05
N ALA A 254 -25.22 2.81 9.43
CA ALA A 254 -24.99 1.59 8.68
C ALA A 254 -26.28 0.79 8.76
N ALA A 255 -27.01 0.63 7.64
CA ALA A 255 -28.01 -0.42 7.55
C ALA A 255 -27.29 -1.69 7.98
N ALA A 256 -27.71 -2.26 9.11
CA ALA A 256 -27.04 -3.40 9.73
C ALA A 256 -26.75 -4.42 8.62
N CYS A 257 -25.48 -4.56 8.24
CA CYS A 257 -25.10 -5.52 7.23
C CYS A 257 -25.50 -6.87 7.81
N ASP A 258 -26.46 -7.52 7.16
CA ASP A 258 -27.14 -8.70 7.63
C ASP A 258 -26.09 -9.70 8.12
N SER A 259 -26.09 -9.95 9.42
CA SER A 259 -25.10 -10.74 10.14
C SER A 259 -25.26 -12.25 9.88
N GLY A 260 -25.46 -12.62 8.60
CA GLY A 260 -25.86 -13.96 8.18
C GLY A 260 -24.80 -14.75 7.41
N THR A 261 -23.79 -14.14 6.78
CA THR A 261 -22.87 -14.88 5.89
C THR A 261 -21.41 -14.40 5.84
N ALA A 262 -21.03 -13.33 6.53
CA ALA A 262 -19.64 -12.88 6.55
C ALA A 262 -18.85 -13.52 7.72
N VAL A 263 -18.18 -14.64 7.43
CA VAL A 263 -17.16 -15.22 8.31
C VAL A 263 -15.85 -14.43 8.15
N THR A 264 -15.80 -13.18 8.63
CA THR A 264 -14.57 -12.45 9.06
C THR A 264 -14.91 -11.02 9.49
N GLY A 265 -14.41 -10.61 10.67
CA GLY A 265 -14.76 -9.37 11.38
C GLY A 265 -14.08 -8.10 10.84
N LEU A 266 -14.54 -7.57 9.72
CA LEU A 266 -13.95 -6.42 9.00
C LEU A 266 -14.74 -5.12 9.12
N ASN A 267 -15.40 -4.92 10.25
CA ASN A 267 -16.06 -3.65 10.47
C ASN A 267 -14.99 -2.59 10.76
N CYS A 268 -14.95 -1.55 9.92
CA CYS A 268 -14.22 -0.30 10.15
C CYS A 268 -14.71 0.41 11.44
N ALA A 269 -14.93 -0.24 12.58
CA ALA A 269 -15.71 0.27 13.72
C ALA A 269 -17.04 0.97 13.33
N GLY A 270 -17.58 0.65 12.14
CA GLY A 270 -18.73 1.34 11.54
C GLY A 270 -18.41 2.64 10.78
N TYR A 271 -17.18 3.14 10.81
CA TYR A 271 -16.78 4.36 10.10
C TYR A 271 -16.83 4.22 8.57
N GLY A 272 -17.25 5.30 7.91
CA GLY A 272 -17.04 5.49 6.48
C GLY A 272 -15.56 5.63 6.14
N SER A 273 -15.20 5.45 4.87
CA SER A 273 -13.81 5.54 4.41
C SER A 273 -13.77 6.01 2.95
N ALA A 274 -12.64 6.59 2.56
CA ALA A 274 -12.41 7.05 1.20
C ALA A 274 -11.02 6.63 0.71
N MET A 275 -10.95 6.22 -0.56
CA MET A 275 -9.70 5.84 -1.22
C MET A 275 -8.63 6.93 -1.11
N THR A 276 -8.98 8.21 -1.30
CA THR A 276 -8.04 9.34 -1.25
C THR A 276 -7.25 9.43 0.06
N VAL A 277 -7.85 9.06 1.19
CA VAL A 277 -7.18 9.01 2.49
C VAL A 277 -6.42 7.70 2.66
N THR A 278 -7.12 6.58 2.48
CA THR A 278 -6.56 5.24 2.75
C THR A 278 -5.35 4.91 1.85
N ALA A 279 -5.41 5.29 0.56
CA ALA A 279 -4.27 5.20 -0.35
C ALA A 279 -3.13 6.16 0.06
N SER A 280 -3.44 7.38 0.49
CA SER A 280 -2.41 8.33 0.94
C SER A 280 -1.66 7.86 2.18
N PHE A 281 -2.33 7.19 3.13
CA PHE A 281 -1.67 6.51 4.25
C PHE A 281 -0.62 5.51 3.74
N ALA A 282 -1.00 4.72 2.72
CA ALA A 282 -0.11 3.73 2.12
C ALA A 282 1.08 4.39 1.42
N LEU A 283 0.83 5.44 0.64
CA LEU A 283 1.88 6.16 -0.09
C LEU A 283 2.88 6.82 0.86
N VAL A 284 2.43 7.38 2.00
CA VAL A 284 3.34 7.91 3.03
C VAL A 284 4.17 6.80 3.68
N ALA A 285 3.56 5.64 3.98
CA ALA A 285 4.27 4.50 4.57
C ALA A 285 5.33 3.93 3.60
N VAL A 286 4.97 3.76 2.33
CA VAL A 286 5.88 3.27 1.30
C VAL A 286 6.98 4.29 1.01
N ALA A 287 6.67 5.59 0.93
CA ALA A 287 7.70 6.62 0.78
C ALA A 287 8.75 6.54 1.91
N HIS A 288 8.32 6.36 3.17
CA HIS A 288 9.26 6.15 4.28
C HIS A 288 10.12 4.90 4.09
N LEU A 289 9.51 3.79 3.68
CA LEU A 289 10.20 2.52 3.45
C LEU A 289 11.22 2.61 2.30
N LEU A 290 10.88 3.28 1.19
CA LEU A 290 11.79 3.46 0.06
C LEU A 290 13.05 4.25 0.44
N GLU A 291 12.93 5.27 1.28
CA GLU A 291 14.09 5.99 1.82
C GLU A 291 15.01 5.05 2.62
N ARG A 292 14.40 4.21 3.47
CA ARG A 292 15.12 3.26 4.34
C ARG A 292 15.84 2.16 3.54
N LEU A 293 15.15 1.53 2.59
CA LEU A 293 15.72 0.48 1.75
C LEU A 293 16.69 1.04 0.70
N GLY A 294 16.35 2.20 0.14
CA GLY A 294 17.17 2.93 -0.83
C GLY A 294 18.44 3.53 -0.22
N GLY A 295 18.67 3.38 1.09
CA GLY A 295 19.91 3.78 1.77
C GLY A 295 20.07 5.28 1.98
N GLN A 296 19.01 6.07 1.84
CA GLN A 296 19.00 7.48 2.22
C GLN A 296 18.47 7.60 3.66
N GLN A 297 19.37 7.80 4.63
CA GLN A 297 18.93 8.26 5.95
C GLN A 297 18.65 9.76 5.87
N ARG A 298 17.41 10.18 6.14
CA ARG A 298 17.10 11.60 6.33
C ARG A 298 18.03 12.17 7.39
N GLN A 299 18.81 13.20 7.03
CA GLN A 299 19.60 13.96 7.99
C GLN A 299 18.62 14.56 9.03
N GLY A 300 18.64 14.05 10.26
CA GLY A 300 17.83 14.60 11.37
C GLY A 300 17.21 13.60 12.34
N GLU A 301 17.27 12.29 12.09
CA GLU A 301 16.76 11.28 13.03
C GLU A 301 17.91 10.63 13.84
N ARG A 302 18.43 11.38 14.82
CA ARG A 302 19.18 10.84 15.97
C ARG A 302 18.45 11.18 17.26
#